data_AF-A0A1W9RUG4-F1
#
_entry.id   AF-A0A1W9RUG4-F1
#
_cell.length_a   1.000
_cell.length_b   1.000
_cell.length_c   1.000
_cell.angle_alpha   90.00
_cell.angle_beta   90.00
_cell.angle_gamma   90.00
#
_symmetry.space_group_name_H-M   'P 1'
#
loop_
_entity.id
_entity.type
_entity.pdbx_description
1 polymer ?
#
loop_
_entity_poly.entity_id
_entity_poly.type
_entity_poly.pdbx_seq_one_letter_code
_entity_poly.pdbx_strand_id
1 'polypeptide(L)' 'DSAYLVRENAAYSLGMLQRNEAVPHLIAALSDQCFTVRYAASWALARLDSRAALDSLDTHLDIEDELRISI' A
#
# COMPACT_ATOMS: atom_id res chain seq x y z
N ASP A 1 -14.59 -13.62 -5.79
CA ASP A 1 -15.14 -12.59 -4.89
C ASP A 1 -14.53 -11.26 -5.28
N SER A 2 -15.33 -10.25 -5.60
CA SER A 2 -14.89 -8.95 -6.14
C SER A 2 -14.54 -7.93 -5.04
N ALA A 3 -14.65 -8.32 -3.76
CA ALA A 3 -14.42 -7.42 -2.63
C ALA A 3 -12.98 -6.88 -2.54
N TYR A 4 -11.99 -7.60 -3.08
CA TYR A 4 -10.60 -7.13 -3.11
C TYR A 4 -10.43 -5.91 -4.04
N LEU A 5 -11.16 -5.83 -5.15
CA LEU A 5 -11.13 -4.69 -6.08
C LEU A 5 -11.61 -3.40 -5.40
N VAL A 6 -12.58 -3.51 -4.49
CA VAL A 6 -13.07 -2.36 -3.72
C VAL A 6 -12.00 -1.88 -2.74
N ARG A 7 -11.30 -2.80 -2.07
CA ARG A 7 -10.21 -2.46 -1.13
C ARG A 7 -8.99 -1.88 -1.84
N GLU A 8 -8.64 -2.43 -3.00
CA GLU A 8 -7.60 -1.92 -3.88
C GLU A 8 -7.91 -0.47 -4.32
N ASN A 9 -9.10 -0.24 -4.88
CA ASN A 9 -9.50 1.10 -5.32
C ASN A 9 -9.58 2.10 -4.16
N ALA A 10 -9.99 1.66 -2.97
CA ALA A 10 -9.98 2.48 -1.78
C ALA A 10 -8.54 2.89 -1.41
N ALA A 11 -7.60 1.94 -1.36
CA ALA A 11 -6.20 2.22 -1.06
C ALA A 11 -5.58 3.19 -2.08
N TYR A 12 -5.82 2.98 -3.38
CA TYR A 12 -5.39 3.89 -4.44
C TYR A 12 -5.94 5.31 -4.26
N SER A 13 -7.24 5.42 -4.00
CA SER A 13 -7.90 6.72 -3.83
C SER A 13 -7.32 7.47 -2.63
N LEU A 14 -7.05 6.78 -1.53
CA LEU A 14 -6.48 7.38 -0.32
C LEU A 14 -5.05 7.91 -0.56
N GLY A 15 -4.22 7.17 -1.30
CA GLY A 15 -2.88 7.62 -1.71
C GLY A 15 -2.90 8.78 -2.70
N MET A 16 -3.87 8.80 -3.63
CA MET A 16 -4.06 9.90 -4.57
C MET A 16 -4.53 11.18 -3.90
N LEU A 17 -5.40 11.07 -2.90
CA LEU A 17 -5.93 12.20 -2.14
C LEU A 17 -4.95 12.73 -1.08
N GLN A 18 -3.78 12.11 -0.94
CA GLN A 18 -2.72 12.46 0.02
C GLN A 18 -3.25 12.65 1.46
N ARG A 19 -4.20 11.79 1.88
CA ARG A 19 -4.79 11.85 3.21
C ARG A 19 -3.91 11.13 4.21
N ASN A 20 -3.14 11.90 5.00
CA ASN A 20 -2.33 11.35 6.09
C ASN A 20 -3.15 10.59 7.16
N GLU A 21 -4.44 10.91 7.29
CA GLU A 21 -5.38 10.18 8.16
C GLU A 21 -5.60 8.72 7.69
N ALA A 22 -5.31 8.43 6.42
CA ALA A 22 -5.43 7.09 5.84
C ALA A 22 -4.24 6.18 6.18
N VAL A 23 -3.12 6.72 6.66
CA VAL A 23 -1.89 5.96 6.96
C VAL A 23 -2.15 4.71 7.81
N PRO A 24 -2.85 4.77 8.97
CA PRO A 24 -3.12 3.56 9.76
C PRO A 24 -3.98 2.52 9.02
N HIS A 25 -4.88 2.97 8.14
CA HIS A 25 -5.74 2.08 7.35
C HIS A 25 -4.95 1.41 6.22
N LEU A 26 -4.03 2.14 5.60
CA LEU A 26 -3.14 1.60 4.57
C LEU A 26 -2.12 0.62 5.17
N ILE A 27 -1.59 0.88 6.37
CA ILE A 27 -0.72 -0.06 7.08
C ILE A 27 -1.46 -1.39 7.35
N ALA A 28 -2.73 -1.33 7.79
CA ALA A 28 -3.53 -2.54 7.96
C ALA A 28 -3.74 -3.30 6.63
N ALA A 29 -3.91 -2.58 5.52
CA ALA A 29 -4.06 -3.17 4.19
C ALA A 29 -2.78 -3.83 3.64
N LEU A 30 -1.60 -3.54 4.19
CA LEU A 30 -0.37 -4.29 3.87
C LEU A 30 -0.44 -5.77 4.31
N SER A 31 -1.31 -6.10 5.26
CA SER A 31 -1.55 -7.49 5.71
C SER A 31 -2.72 -8.18 4.99
N ASP A 32 -3.24 -7.59 3.91
CA ASP A 32 -4.36 -8.18 3.16
C ASP A 32 -3.95 -9.49 2.45
N GLN A 33 -4.88 -10.45 2.37
CA GLN A 33 -4.65 -11.72 1.69
C GLN A 33 -4.43 -11.54 0.18
N CYS A 34 -5.01 -10.50 -0.41
CA CYS A 34 -4.89 -10.20 -1.84
C CYS A 34 -3.64 -9.35 -2.13
N PHE A 35 -2.80 -9.83 -3.04
CA PHE A 35 -1.57 -9.14 -3.44
C PHE A 35 -1.83 -7.73 -4.01
N THR A 36 -2.88 -7.55 -4.83
CA THR A 36 -3.17 -6.25 -5.45
C THR A 36 -3.56 -5.20 -4.40
N VAL A 37 -4.25 -5.61 -3.33
CA VAL A 37 -4.58 -4.73 -2.20
C VAL A 37 -3.32 -4.33 -1.44
N ARG A 38 -2.41 -5.27 -1.18
CA ARG A 38 -1.11 -4.96 -0.54
C ARG A 38 -0.28 -4.00 -1.39
N TYR A 39 -0.25 -4.21 -2.70
CA TYR A 39 0.44 -3.33 -3.64
C TYR A 39 -0.13 -1.91 -3.63
N ALA A 40 -1.45 -1.77 -3.74
CA ALA A 40 -2.12 -0.47 -3.71
C ALA A 40 -1.87 0.27 -2.38
N ALA A 41 -1.85 -0.45 -1.26
CA ALA A 41 -1.54 0.10 0.05
C ALA A 41 -0.10 0.60 0.14
N SER A 42 0.87 -0.21 -0.30
CA SER A 42 2.29 0.16 -0.35
C SER A 42 2.54 1.39 -1.25
N TRP A 43 1.93 1.41 -2.44
CA TRP A 43 2.01 2.54 -3.36
C TRP A 43 1.42 3.82 -2.77
N ALA A 44 0.25 3.73 -2.12
CA ALA A 44 -0.40 4.87 -1.48
C ALA A 44 0.44 5.41 -0.32
N LEU A 45 1.03 4.53 0.47
CA LEU A 45 1.94 4.85 1.56
C LEU A 45 3.22 5.54 1.09
N ALA A 46 3.82 5.07 -0.01
CA ALA A 46 4.98 5.71 -0.64
C ALA A 46 4.66 7.13 -1.14
N ARG A 47 3.46 7.34 -1.71
CA ARG A 47 3.01 8.67 -2.17
C ARG A 47 2.69 9.66 -1.07
N LEU A 48 2.37 9.17 0.13
CA LEU A 48 2.13 10.00 1.30
C LEU A 48 3.42 10.51 1.94
N ASP A 49 4.60 10.07 1.46
CA ASP A 49 5.93 10.38 2.01
C ASP A 49 5.98 10.22 3.54
N SER A 50 5.19 9.28 4.05
CA SER A 50 5.10 9.03 5.48
C SER A 50 6.34 8.24 5.86
N ARG A 51 7.23 8.80 6.69
CA ARG A 51 8.38 8.01 7.20
C ARG A 51 7.95 6.68 7.83
N ALA A 52 6.76 6.64 8.46
CA ALA A 52 6.16 5.41 8.97
C ALA A 52 5.81 4.40 7.86
N ALA A 53 5.48 4.86 6.65
CA ALA A 53 5.31 4.02 5.47
C ALA A 53 6.63 3.39 5.03
N LEU A 54 7.71 4.17 4.99
CA LEU A 54 9.02 3.69 4.55
C LEU A 54 9.56 2.60 5.48
N ASP A 55 9.43 2.79 6.80
CA ASP A 55 9.84 1.79 7.79
C ASP A 55 8.99 0.51 7.72
N SER A 56 7.69 0.64 7.41
CA SER A 56 6.79 -0.52 7.25
C SER A 56 6.93 -1.23 5.90
N LEU A 57 7.32 -0.51 4.83
CA LEU A 57 7.70 -1.10 3.55
C LEU A 57 8.96 -1.97 3.70
N ASP A 58 9.98 -1.50 4.41
CA ASP A 58 11.25 -2.24 4.59
C ASP A 58 11.04 -3.57 5.35
N THR A 59 10.10 -3.59 6.30
CA THR A 59 9.76 -4.79 7.08
C THR A 59 8.90 -5.79 6.29
N HIS A 60 8.09 -5.32 5.33
CA HIS A 60 7.22 -6.17 4.51
C HIS A 60 7.81 -6.51 3.13
N LEU A 61 9.05 -6.07 2.85
CA LEU A 61 9.75 -6.28 1.59
C LEU A 61 10.35 -7.69 1.42
N ASP A 62 9.72 -8.73 1.96
CA ASP A 62 9.79 -10.09 1.38
C ASP A 62 8.81 -10.18 0.19
N ILE A 63 8.75 -9.12 -0.63
CA ILE A 63 8.17 -9.20 -1.97
C ILE A 63 9.24 -9.83 -2.84
N GLU A 64 9.13 -11.13 -3.05
CA GLU A 64 9.84 -11.82 -4.12
C GLU A 64 9.67 -11.03 -5.43
N ASP A 65 10.81 -10.52 -5.88
CA ASP A 65 11.26 -10.21 -7.25
C ASP A 65 10.56 -9.18 -8.17
N GLU A 66 9.31 -8.76 -8.01
CA GLU A 66 8.65 -8.05 -9.14
C GLU A 66 8.57 -6.52 -9.12
N LEU A 67 9.06 -5.83 -8.08
CA LEU A 67 9.00 -4.36 -8.02
C LEU A 67 10.34 -3.64 -8.07
N ARG A 68 11.41 -4.35 -8.44
CA ARG A 68 12.69 -3.74 -8.81
C ARG A 68 12.66 -3.14 -10.23
N ILE A 69 11.56 -2.50 -10.62
CA ILE A 69 11.49 -1.74 -11.87
C ILE A 69 11.87 -0.29 -11.59
N SER A 70 13.13 -0.02 -11.91
CA SER A 70 13.69 1.26 -12.38
C SER A 70 13.40 2.53 -11.59
N ILE A 71 14.38 2.90 -10.76
CA ILE A 71 14.96 4.24 -10.84
C ILE A 71 16.22 4.13 -11.70
#